data_AF-A0A441TNQ2-F1
#
_entry.id   AF-A0A441TNQ2-F1
#
_cell.length_a   1.000
_cell.length_b   1.000
_cell.length_c   1.000
_cell.angle_alpha   90.00
_cell.angle_beta   90.00
_cell.angle_gamma   90.00
#
_symmetry.space_group_name_H-M   'P 1'
#
loop_
_entity.id
_entity.type
_entity.pdbx_description
1 polymer ?
#
loop_
_entity_poly.entity_id
_entity_poly.type
_entity_poly.pdbx_seq_one_letter_code
_entity_poly.pdbx_strand_id
1 'polypeptide(L)'
;MLNHAALELAAKQIIRAKSIDLYGFGGSANVARYAHYLFVRFGLVSRVLDDPHLAVMSAVNLGPKQVALAISESGSSKDTINSLMAAKAAGAFT
;
A
#
# COMPACT_ATOMS: atom_id res chain seq x y z
N MET A 1 3.95 20.79 0.01
CA MET A 1 5.02 20.35 -0.92
C MET A 1 5.39 18.91 -0.62
N LEU A 2 5.82 18.13 -1.62
CA LEU A 2 6.25 16.74 -1.44
C LEU A 2 7.61 16.67 -0.71
N ASN A 3 7.77 15.67 0.18
CA ASN A 3 9.06 15.32 0.76
C ASN A 3 9.82 14.40 -0.20
N HIS A 4 10.86 14.94 -0.83
CA HIS A 4 11.64 14.22 -1.84
C HIS A 4 12.40 13.02 -1.29
N ALA A 5 12.91 13.10 -0.06
CA ALA A 5 13.63 11.98 0.57
C ALA A 5 12.69 10.80 0.86
N ALA A 6 11.48 11.08 1.34
CA ALA A 6 10.45 10.06 1.57
C ALA A 6 10.00 9.42 0.25
N LEU A 7 9.81 10.23 -0.80
CA LEU A 7 9.45 9.74 -2.13
C LEU A 7 10.52 8.80 -2.71
N GLU A 8 11.79 9.18 -2.62
CA GLU A 8 12.90 8.36 -3.12
C GLU A 8 13.04 7.05 -2.34
N LEU A 9 12.88 7.08 -1.01
CA LEU A 9 12.87 5.88 -0.18
C LEU A 9 11.72 4.95 -0.57
N ALA A 10 10.49 5.47 -0.71
CA ALA A 10 9.33 4.69 -1.10
C ALA A 10 9.52 4.04 -2.47
N ALA A 11 10.01 4.79 -3.47
CA ALA A 11 10.30 4.26 -4.81
C ALA A 11 11.32 3.10 -4.76
N LYS A 12 12.40 3.25 -3.98
CA LYS A 12 13.41 2.21 -3.80
C LYS A 12 12.84 0.93 -3.18
N GLN A 13 11.94 1.06 -2.21
CA GLN A 13 11.29 -0.09 -1.57
C GLN A 13 10.30 -0.77 -2.51
N ILE A 14 9.47 0.01 -3.22
CA ILE A 14 8.48 -0.48 -4.19
C ILE A 14 9.13 -1.31 -5.30
N ILE A 15 10.23 -0.81 -5.90
CA ILE A 15 10.93 -1.51 -7.00
C ILE A 15 11.54 -2.85 -6.54
N ARG A 16 11.90 -2.97 -5.26
CA ARG A 16 12.53 -4.18 -4.69
C ARG A 16 11.53 -5.15 -4.04
N ALA A 17 10.26 -4.76 -3.93
CA ALA A 17 9.25 -5.54 -3.23
C ALA A 17 8.92 -6.84 -3.98
N LYS A 18 8.71 -7.92 -3.22
CA LYS A 18 8.16 -9.17 -3.74
C LYS A 18 6.70 -9.01 -4.18
N SER A 19 5.94 -8.20 -3.44
CA SER A 19 4.57 -7.81 -3.78
C SER A 19 4.19 -6.53 -3.06
N ILE A 20 3.22 -5.81 -3.60
CA ILE A 20 2.72 -4.53 -3.09
C ILE A 20 1.22 -4.62 -2.84
N ASP A 21 0.80 -4.37 -1.60
CA ASP A 21 -0.60 -4.26 -1.23
C ASP A 21 -1.01 -2.79 -1.25
N LEU A 22 -2.03 -2.46 -2.03
CA LEU A 22 -2.54 -1.10 -2.17
C LEU A 22 -3.84 -0.98 -1.37
N TYR A 23 -3.84 -0.18 -0.31
CA TYR A 23 -4.99 0.09 0.54
C TYR A 23 -5.61 1.43 0.18
N GLY A 24 -6.85 1.43 -0.27
CA GLY A 24 -7.61 2.65 -0.55
C GLY A 24 -9.09 2.33 -0.58
N PHE A 25 -9.88 3.05 0.20
CA PHE A 25 -11.30 2.79 0.37
C PHE A 25 -12.15 3.94 -0.20
N GLY A 26 -13.36 3.63 -0.66
CA GLY A 26 -14.24 4.62 -1.29
C GLY A 26 -13.56 5.31 -2.48
N GLY A 27 -13.60 6.65 -2.52
CA GLY A 27 -12.99 7.43 -3.61
C GLY A 27 -11.49 7.16 -3.81
N SER A 28 -10.74 6.90 -2.72
CA SER A 28 -9.30 6.59 -2.78
C SER A 28 -9.00 5.27 -3.48
N ALA A 29 -9.96 4.35 -3.59
CA ALA A 29 -9.80 3.08 -4.31
C ALA A 29 -9.47 3.31 -5.79
N ASN A 30 -10.00 4.40 -6.39
CA ASN A 30 -9.69 4.74 -7.79
C ASN A 30 -8.21 5.08 -7.98
N VAL A 31 -7.60 5.77 -7.01
CA VAL A 31 -6.16 6.09 -7.02
C VAL A 31 -5.34 4.81 -6.82
N ALA A 32 -5.77 3.92 -5.93
CA ALA A 32 -5.14 2.61 -5.74
C ALA A 32 -5.18 1.77 -7.03
N ARG A 33 -6.31 1.74 -7.74
CA ARG A 33 -6.45 1.04 -9.03
C ARG A 33 -5.57 1.65 -10.12
N TYR A 34 -5.42 2.97 -10.15
CA TYR A 34 -4.51 3.62 -11.09
C TYR A 34 -3.04 3.29 -10.78
N ALA A 35 -2.64 3.32 -9.50
CA ALA A 35 -1.31 2.90 -9.08
C ALA A 35 -1.04 1.44 -9.44
N HIS A 36 -2.00 0.54 -9.22
CA HIS A 36 -1.93 -0.85 -9.63
C HIS A 36 -1.67 -1.00 -11.13
N TYR A 37 -2.43 -0.29 -11.97
CA TYR A 37 -2.23 -0.28 -13.42
C TYR A 37 -0.78 0.12 -13.78
N LEU A 38 -0.25 1.17 -13.18
CA LEU A 38 1.13 1.61 -13.41
C LEU A 38 2.15 0.57 -12.92
N PHE A 39 1.95 -0.01 -11.75
CA PHE A 39 2.84 -1.02 -11.18
C PHE A 39 2.91 -2.28 -12.04
N VAL A 40 1.75 -2.77 -12.50
CA VAL A 40 1.70 -3.91 -13.43
C VAL A 40 2.37 -3.57 -14.77
N ARG A 41 2.18 -2.34 -15.29
CA ARG A 41 2.89 -1.86 -16.49
C ARG A 41 4.42 -1.86 -16.34
N PHE A 42 4.93 -1.71 -15.13
CA PHE A 42 6.37 -1.80 -14.81
C PHE A 42 6.82 -3.21 -14.38
N GLY A 43 5.95 -4.22 -14.48
CA GLY A 43 6.27 -5.60 -14.10
C GLY A 43 6.28 -5.87 -12.60
N LEU A 44 5.73 -4.95 -11.78
CA LEU A 44 5.65 -5.11 -10.33
C LEU A 44 4.38 -5.89 -9.96
N VAL A 45 4.53 -6.84 -9.02
CA VAL A 45 3.41 -7.58 -8.47
C VAL A 45 2.68 -6.69 -7.47
N SER A 46 1.45 -6.30 -7.78
CA SER A 46 0.63 -5.50 -6.88
C SER A 46 -0.82 -5.97 -6.88
N ARG A 47 -1.55 -5.65 -5.81
CA ARG A 47 -2.98 -5.93 -5.66
C ARG A 47 -3.68 -4.77 -4.97
N VAL A 48 -4.92 -4.54 -5.36
CA VAL A 48 -5.80 -3.54 -4.73
C VAL A 48 -6.66 -4.24 -3.69
N LEU A 49 -6.62 -3.77 -2.45
CA LEU A 49 -7.47 -4.23 -1.35
C LEU A 49 -8.33 -3.03 -0.91
N ASP A 50 -9.48 -2.90 -1.54
CA ASP A 50 -10.44 -1.82 -1.33
C ASP A 50 -11.69 -2.25 -0.54
N ASP A 51 -11.68 -3.47 -0.01
CA ASP A 51 -12.53 -3.91 1.10
C ASP A 51 -11.71 -3.88 2.40
N PRO A 52 -12.17 -3.17 3.46
CA PRO A 52 -11.43 -3.06 4.72
C PRO A 52 -11.08 -4.39 5.39
N HIS A 53 -11.97 -5.38 5.31
CA HIS A 53 -11.73 -6.69 5.91
C HIS A 53 -10.68 -7.46 5.14
N LEU A 54 -10.78 -7.49 3.80
CA LEU A 54 -9.77 -8.12 2.95
C LEU A 54 -8.40 -7.45 3.08
N ALA A 55 -8.37 -6.12 3.23
CA ALA A 55 -7.13 -5.38 3.44
C ALA A 55 -6.41 -5.83 4.72
N VAL A 56 -7.12 -5.91 5.85
CA VAL A 56 -6.54 -6.40 7.11
C VAL A 56 -6.14 -7.88 7.03
N MET A 57 -6.98 -8.73 6.44
CA MET A 57 -6.67 -10.16 6.23
C MET A 57 -5.39 -10.35 5.40
N SER A 58 -5.18 -9.50 4.40
CA SER A 58 -3.96 -9.50 3.61
C SER A 58 -2.77 -8.97 4.40
N ALA A 59 -2.96 -7.84 5.10
CA ALA A 59 -1.93 -7.11 5.82
C ALA A 59 -1.21 -7.96 6.87
N VAL A 60 -1.95 -8.78 7.63
CA VAL A 60 -1.37 -9.65 8.68
C VAL A 60 -0.48 -10.77 8.12
N ASN A 61 -0.59 -11.07 6.82
CA ASN A 61 0.20 -12.09 6.12
C ASN A 61 1.37 -11.51 5.33
N LEU A 62 1.62 -10.20 5.43
CA LEU A 62 2.79 -9.58 4.83
C LEU A 62 4.06 -9.89 5.63
N GLY A 63 5.19 -9.40 5.13
CA GLY A 63 6.48 -9.58 5.77
C GLY A 63 7.54 -8.62 5.22
N PRO A 64 8.80 -8.78 5.65
CA PRO A 64 9.91 -7.87 5.33
C PRO A 64 10.23 -7.68 3.84
N LYS A 65 9.66 -8.52 2.96
CA LYS A 65 9.87 -8.44 1.51
C LYS A 65 8.68 -7.83 0.79
N GLN A 66 7.63 -7.42 1.49
CA GLN A 66 6.43 -6.83 0.93
C GLN A 66 6.31 -5.36 1.33
N VAL A 67 5.61 -4.61 0.48
CA VAL A 67 5.25 -3.22 0.73
C VAL A 67 3.74 -3.14 0.90
N ALA A 68 3.29 -2.37 1.88
CA ALA A 68 1.91 -1.94 2.00
C ALA A 68 1.85 -0.44 1.76
N LEU A 69 1.06 0.00 0.78
CA LEU A 69 0.90 1.41 0.41
C LEU A 69 -0.56 1.82 0.64
N ALA A 70 -0.75 2.70 1.61
CA ALA A 70 -2.05 3.26 1.94
C ALA A 70 -2.30 4.62 1.24
N ILE A 71 -3.51 4.81 0.71
CA ILE A 71 -3.97 6.05 0.10
C ILE A 71 -5.19 6.56 0.88
N SER A 72 -5.05 7.73 1.49
CA SER A 72 -6.11 8.44 2.20
C SER A 72 -5.90 9.93 2.02
N GLU A 73 -6.95 10.63 1.57
CA GLU A 73 -6.93 12.09 1.43
C GLU A 73 -6.77 12.78 2.79
N SER A 74 -7.58 12.37 3.78
CA SER A 74 -7.56 12.99 5.11
C SER A 74 -6.39 12.51 5.99
N GLY A 75 -5.75 11.39 5.63
CA GLY A 75 -4.76 10.71 6.47
C GLY A 75 -5.33 10.14 7.78
N SER A 76 -6.66 10.16 7.96
CA SER A 76 -7.35 9.83 9.22
C SER A 76 -8.39 8.70 9.06
N SER A 77 -8.49 8.10 7.88
CA SER A 77 -9.40 6.98 7.61
C SER A 77 -9.03 5.78 8.50
N LYS A 78 -9.91 5.43 9.44
CA LYS A 78 -9.68 4.34 10.41
C LYS A 78 -9.33 3.02 9.73
N ASP A 79 -10.06 2.65 8.68
CA ASP A 79 -9.83 1.40 7.94
C ASP A 79 -8.46 1.38 7.28
N THR A 80 -8.02 2.51 6.72
CA THR A 80 -6.70 2.68 6.10
C THR A 80 -5.59 2.57 7.13
N ILE A 81 -5.75 3.27 8.26
CA ILE A 81 -4.77 3.24 9.35
C ILE A 81 -4.68 1.82 9.93
N ASN A 82 -5.81 1.15 10.16
CA ASN A 82 -5.84 -0.21 10.70
C ASN A 82 -5.10 -1.20 9.78
N SER A 83 -5.36 -1.14 8.47
CA SER A 83 -4.69 -1.99 7.49
C SER A 83 -3.18 -1.73 7.43
N LEU A 84 -2.77 -0.46 7.45
CA LEU A 84 -1.36 -0.08 7.42
C LEU A 84 -0.63 -0.49 8.72
N MET A 85 -1.27 -0.32 9.87
CA MET A 85 -0.73 -0.73 11.16
C MET A 85 -0.56 -2.25 11.25
N ALA A 86 -1.53 -3.02 10.75
CA ALA A 86 -1.42 -4.48 10.67
C ALA A 86 -0.24 -4.91 9.78
N ALA A 87 -0.08 -4.27 8.61
CA ALA A 87 1.03 -4.54 7.71
C ALA A 87 2.39 -4.22 8.36
N LYS A 88 2.48 -3.09 9.06
CA LYS A 88 3.67 -2.69 9.82
C LYS A 88 4.00 -3.69 10.92
N ALA A 89 3.00 -4.17 11.65
CA ALA A 89 3.17 -5.18 12.69
C ALA A 89 3.64 -6.53 12.11
N ALA A 90 3.21 -6.88 10.90
CA ALA A 90 3.69 -8.06 10.16
C ALA A 90 5.13 -7.88 9.59
N GLY A 91 5.70 -6.68 9.70
CA GLY A 91 7.08 -6.37 9.27
C GLY A 91 7.20 -5.91 7.83
N ALA A 92 6.09 -5.58 7.16
CA ALA A 92 6.14 -4.95 5.84
C ALA A 92 6.64 -3.51 5.91
N PHE A 93 7.22 -3.01 4.82
CA PHE A 93 7.45 -1.59 4.65
C PHE A 93 6.11 -0.88 4.41
N THR A 94 5.88 0.24 5.11
CA THR A 94 4.62 1.01 5.08
C THR A 94 4.86 2.49 4.87
#